data_AF-A0A524NDT5-F1
#
_entry.id   AF-A0A524NDT5-F1
#
_cell.length_a   1.000
_cell.length_b   1.000
_cell.length_c   1.000
_cell.angle_alpha   90.00
_cell.angle_beta   90.00
_cell.angle_gamma   90.00
#
_symmetry.space_group_name_H-M   'P 1'
#
loop_
_entity.id
_entity.type
_entity.pdbx_description
1 polymer ?
#
loop_
_entity_poly.entity_id
_entity_poly.type
_entity_poly.pdbx_seq_one_letter_code
_entity_poly.pdbx_strand_id
1 'polypeptide(L)'
;MLSDIDLEALIHRAISFYNRIHSPNAIAKLISFSPTLISVQFSGGFCTGCGTMESTEALVDLTKTISQGKTDLKQNKTIQTNLHTIQTTYIIKTK
;
A
#
# COMPACT_ATOMS: atom_id res chain seq x y z
N MET A 1 11.67 16.26 7.14
CA MET A 1 10.68 15.87 6.12
C MET A 1 11.42 15.25 4.96
N LEU A 2 10.99 14.08 4.47
CA LEU A 2 11.51 13.48 3.23
C LEU A 2 11.12 14.38 2.05
N SER A 3 11.97 14.46 1.03
CA SER A 3 11.55 15.07 -0.23
C SER A 3 10.48 14.20 -0.91
N ASP A 4 9.66 14.77 -1.80
CA ASP A 4 8.62 14.02 -2.51
C ASP A 4 9.21 12.84 -3.30
N ILE A 5 10.41 13.01 -3.86
CA ILE A 5 11.15 11.97 -4.59
C ILE A 5 11.59 10.84 -3.65
N ASP A 6 12.10 11.18 -2.47
CA ASP A 6 12.50 10.17 -1.48
C ASP A 6 11.30 9.40 -0.94
N LEU A 7 10.16 10.08 -0.80
CA LEU A 7 8.91 9.48 -0.35
C LEU A 7 8.33 8.52 -1.40
N GLU A 8 8.31 8.92 -2.67
CA GLU A 8 7.89 8.05 -3.78
C GLU A 8 8.79 6.81 -3.87
N ALA A 9 10.12 6.99 -3.78
CA ALA A 9 11.07 5.88 -3.77
C ALA A 9 10.86 4.93 -2.58
N LEU A 10 10.56 5.46 -1.39
CA LEU A 10 10.21 4.67 -0.21
C LEU A 10 8.95 3.82 -0.46
N ILE A 11 7.88 4.42 -1.02
CA ILE A 11 6.64 3.71 -1.32
C ILE A 11 6.87 2.62 -2.37
N HIS A 12 7.62 2.89 -3.43
CA HIS A 12 7.99 1.87 -4.40
C HIS A 12 8.76 0.72 -3.78
N ARG A 13 9.70 1.02 -2.87
CA ARG A 13 10.46 -0.01 -2.13
C ARG A 13 9.54 -0.85 -1.24
N ALA A 14 8.58 -0.24 -0.55
CA ALA A 14 7.61 -0.94 0.27
C ALA A 14 6.73 -1.88 -0.55
N ILE A 15 6.22 -1.41 -1.70
CA ILE A 15 5.42 -2.24 -2.63
C ILE A 15 6.26 -3.39 -3.19
N SER A 16 7.51 -3.14 -3.58
CA SER A 16 8.38 -4.18 -4.09
C SER A 16 8.67 -5.26 -3.04
N PHE A 17 8.82 -4.87 -1.77
CA PHE A 17 9.01 -5.79 -0.67
C PHE A 17 7.74 -6.57 -0.33
N TYR A 18 6.59 -5.89 -0.31
CA TYR A 18 5.28 -6.53 -0.17
C TYR A 18 5.08 -7.63 -1.22
N ASN A 19 5.31 -7.32 -2.49
CA ASN A 19 5.17 -8.26 -3.60
C ASN A 19 6.11 -9.45 -3.47
N ARG A 20 7.33 -9.25 -2.97
CA ARG A 20 8.28 -10.34 -2.74
C ARG A 20 7.79 -11.36 -1.71
N ILE A 21 7.00 -10.91 -0.72
CA ILE A 21 6.50 -11.77 0.36
C ILE A 21 5.16 -12.42 -0.02
N HIS A 22 4.29 -11.69 -0.71
CA HIS A 22 2.89 -12.10 -0.90
C HIS A 22 2.58 -12.64 -2.31
N SER A 23 3.46 -12.44 -3.29
CA SER A 23 3.29 -13.01 -4.63
C SER A 23 3.44 -14.55 -4.58
N PRO A 24 2.60 -15.31 -5.31
CA PRO A 24 1.58 -14.89 -6.28
C PRO A 24 0.17 -14.65 -5.69
N ASN A 25 -0.02 -14.85 -4.38
CA ASN A 25 -1.34 -14.83 -3.74
C ASN A 25 -1.94 -13.41 -3.66
N ALA A 26 -1.10 -12.40 -3.46
CA ALA A 26 -1.46 -10.99 -3.52
C ALA A 26 -0.33 -10.15 -4.12
N ILE A 27 -0.70 -9.19 -4.96
CA ILE A 27 0.21 -8.27 -5.66
C ILE A 27 -0.30 -6.86 -5.47
N ALA A 28 0.55 -5.96 -5.00
CA ALA A 28 0.33 -4.53 -4.91
C ALA A 28 0.96 -3.78 -6.08
N LYS A 29 0.27 -2.76 -6.59
CA LYS A 29 0.73 -1.87 -7.65
C LYS A 29 0.38 -0.43 -7.30
N LEU A 30 1.36 0.46 -7.37
CA LEU A 30 1.12 1.91 -7.23
C LEU A 30 0.38 2.41 -8.46
N ILE A 31 -0.78 3.04 -8.25
CA ILE A 31 -1.63 3.61 -9.30
C ILE A 31 -1.41 5.11 -9.41
N SER A 32 -1.33 5.79 -8.27
CA SER A 32 -1.04 7.22 -8.22
C SER A 32 -0.26 7.57 -6.97
N PHE A 33 0.64 8.54 -7.12
CA PHE A 33 1.39 9.12 -6.02
C PHE A 33 1.07 10.61 -5.91
N SER A 34 0.89 11.07 -4.67
CA SER A 34 0.88 12.47 -4.30
C SER A 34 1.45 12.57 -2.89
N PRO A 35 2.13 13.67 -2.50
CA PRO A 35 2.81 13.78 -1.21
C PRO A 35 1.91 13.58 0.02
N THR A 36 0.60 13.77 -0.16
CA THR A 36 -0.41 13.60 0.89
C THR A 36 -1.24 12.33 0.73
N LEU A 37 -1.31 11.76 -0.47
CA LEU A 37 -2.22 10.67 -0.78
C LEU A 37 -1.65 9.77 -1.87
N ILE A 38 -1.66 8.46 -1.63
CA ILE A 38 -1.33 7.46 -2.64
C ILE A 38 -2.53 6.57 -2.91
N SER A 39 -2.57 5.99 -4.11
CA SER A 39 -3.53 4.96 -4.50
C SER A 39 -2.77 3.71 -4.88
N VAL A 40 -3.10 2.60 -4.22
CA VAL A 40 -2.50 1.30 -4.49
C VAL A 40 -3.59 0.31 -4.86
N GLN A 41 -3.41 -0.38 -5.97
CA GLN A 41 -4.24 -1.49 -6.37
C GLN A 41 -3.63 -2.78 -5.84
N PHE A 42 -4.46 -3.60 -5.21
CA PHE A 42 -4.10 -4.95 -4.83
C PHE A 42 -4.87 -5.91 -5.73
N SER A 43 -4.18 -6.91 -6.25
CA SER A 43 -4.75 -8.01 -7.03
C SER A 43 -4.41 -9.34 -6.37
N GLY A 44 -5.37 -10.26 -6.27
CA GLY A 44 -5.20 -11.51 -5.55
C GLY A 44 -6.52 -12.26 -5.38
N GLY A 45 -6.47 -13.38 -4.66
CA GLY A 45 -7.67 -14.17 -4.30
C GLY A 45 -8.53 -13.49 -3.25
N PHE A 46 -8.97 -12.24 -3.47
CA PHE A 46 -9.77 -11.48 -2.52
C PHE A 46 -11.23 -11.89 -2.58
N CYS A 47 -11.71 -12.67 -1.62
CA CYS A 47 -13.15 -12.85 -1.41
C CYS A 47 -13.74 -11.58 -0.80
N THR A 48 -14.99 -11.24 -1.18
CA THR A 48 -15.79 -10.09 -0.73
C THR A 48 -16.03 -9.98 0.79
N GLY A 49 -15.38 -10.82 1.60
CA GLY A 49 -15.42 -10.81 3.06
C GLY A 49 -14.19 -11.39 3.75
N CYS A 50 -13.14 -11.80 3.02
CA CYS A 50 -11.95 -12.38 3.63
C CYS A 50 -10.65 -11.74 3.10
N GLY A 51 -9.85 -11.20 4.01
CA GLY A 51 -8.44 -10.89 3.78
C GLY A 51 -8.09 -9.56 3.10
N THR A 52 -9.07 -8.74 2.67
CA THR A 52 -8.75 -7.42 2.09
C THR A 52 -8.07 -6.50 3.12
N MET A 53 -8.47 -6.60 4.39
CA MET A 53 -7.90 -5.83 5.50
C MET A 53 -6.43 -6.23 5.73
N GLU A 54 -6.14 -7.54 5.83
CA GLU A 54 -4.78 -8.07 6.04
C GLU A 54 -3.79 -7.60 4.96
N SER A 55 -4.20 -7.61 3.69
CA SER A 55 -3.34 -7.18 2.60
C SER A 55 -3.05 -5.67 2.62
N THR A 56 -4.06 -4.88 2.96
CA THR A 56 -3.90 -3.42 3.05
C THR A 56 -3.08 -3.00 4.27
N GLU A 57 -3.29 -3.66 5.41
CA GLU A 57 -2.56 -3.42 6.66
C GLU A 57 -1.09 -3.86 6.57
N ALA A 58 -0.81 -4.98 5.92
CA ALA A 58 0.56 -5.44 5.70
C ALA A 58 1.40 -4.40 4.94
N LEU A 59 0.83 -3.66 3.97
CA LEU A 59 1.55 -2.59 3.29
C LEU A 59 1.84 -1.40 4.23
N VAL A 60 0.91 -1.08 5.14
CA VAL A 60 1.09 -0.02 6.15
C VAL A 60 2.26 -0.39 7.07
N ASP A 61 2.25 -1.59 7.63
CA ASP A 61 3.28 -2.07 8.55
C ASP A 61 4.66 -2.16 7.88
N LEU A 62 4.71 -2.61 6.63
CA LEU A 62 5.95 -2.65 5.86
C LEU A 62 6.50 -1.25 5.61
N THR A 63 5.65 -0.30 5.21
CA THR A 63 6.06 1.09 4.97
C THR A 63 6.60 1.73 6.24
N LYS A 64 5.93 1.53 7.37
CA LYS A 64 6.36 1.98 8.70
C LYS A 64 7.70 1.35 9.10
N THR A 65 7.87 0.06 8.85
CA THR A 65 9.11 -0.67 9.16
C THR A 65 10.29 -0.17 8.33
N ILE A 66 10.12 -0.06 7.00
CA ILE A 66 11.18 0.38 6.08
C ILE A 66 11.57 1.85 6.35
N SER A 67 10.60 2.68 6.72
CA SER A 67 10.84 4.09 7.08
C SER A 67 11.36 4.28 8.52
N GLN A 68 11.51 3.20 9.29
CA GLN A 68 11.88 3.26 10.71
C GLN A 68 10.94 4.15 11.53
N GLY A 69 9.65 4.12 11.20
CA GLY A 69 8.59 4.89 11.87
C GLY A 69 8.51 6.37 11.46
N LYS A 70 9.32 6.83 10.51
CA LYS A 70 9.30 8.22 9.99
C LYS A 70 8.12 8.47 9.06
N THR A 71 7.61 7.41 8.41
CA THR A 71 6.49 7.50 7.47
C THR A 71 5.46 6.44 7.83
N ASP A 72 4.22 6.87 7.94
CA ASP A 72 3.07 6.02 8.23
C ASP A 72 2.00 6.21 7.14
N LEU A 73 1.24 5.15 6.87
CA LEU A 73 0.16 5.16 5.90
C LEU A 73 -1.16 4.95 6.64
N LYS A 74 -2.07 5.92 6.53
CA LYS A 74 -3.43 5.76 7.06
C LYS A 74 -4.38 5.38 5.93
N GLN A 75 -4.98 4.20 6.02
CA GLN A 75 -6.04 3.80 5.08
C GLN A 75 -7.19 4.82 5.10
N ASN A 76 -7.65 5.22 3.91
CA ASN A 76 -8.73 6.18 3.74
C ASN A 76 -9.96 5.53 3.11
N LYS A 77 -9.87 5.11 1.85
CA LYS A 77 -10.99 4.49 1.13
C LYS A 77 -10.52 3.25 0.38
N THR A 78 -11.26 2.16 0.52
CA THR A 78 -11.07 0.95 -0.29
C THR A 78 -12.29 0.76 -1.19
N ILE A 79 -12.03 0.47 -2.46
CA ILE A 79 -13.04 0.24 -3.49
C ILE A 79 -12.72 -1.07 -4.18
N GLN A 80 -13.69 -1.97 -4.26
CA GLN A 80 -13.54 -3.17 -5.07
C GLN A 80 -13.75 -2.79 -6.55
N THR A 81 -12.78 -3.14 -7.39
CA THR A 81 -12.83 -2.84 -8.83
C THR A 81 -13.27 -4.06 -9.63
N ASN A 82 -12.97 -5.28 -9.17
CA ASN A 82 -13.57 -6.53 -9.63
C ASN A 82 -13.44 -7.63 -8.55
N LEU A 83 -13.84 -8.87 -8.87
CA LEU A 83 -13.82 -10.01 -7.93
C LEU A 83 -12.43 -10.33 -7.35
N HIS A 84 -11.33 -9.92 -7.98
CA HIS A 84 -9.96 -10.23 -7.56
C HIS A 84 -9.11 -8.98 -7.36
N THR A 85 -9.69 -7.78 -7.46
CA THR A 85 -8.93 -6.53 -7.36
C THR A 85 -9.64 -5.51 -6.49
N ILE A 86 -8.87 -4.95 -5.57
CA ILE A 86 -9.27 -3.81 -4.74
C ILE A 86 -8.32 -2.65 -4.99
N GLN A 87 -8.82 -1.44 -4.85
CA GLN A 87 -8.02 -0.23 -4.89
C GLN A 87 -8.21 0.50 -3.57
N THR A 88 -7.09 0.79 -2.90
CA THR A 88 -7.09 1.46 -1.61
C THR A 88 -6.29 2.75 -1.70
N THR A 89 -6.89 3.83 -1.21
CA THR A 89 -6.21 5.10 -1.02
C THR A 89 -5.68 5.20 0.40
N TYR A 90 -4.46 5.72 0.53
CA TYR A 90 -3.78 5.95 1.81
C TYR A 90 -3.38 7.41 1.92
N ILE A 91 -3.60 7.97 3.11
CA ILE A 91 -3.06 9.28 3.48
C ILE A 91 -1.67 9.07 4.04
N ILE A 92 -0.70 9.81 3.52
CA ILE A 92 0.68 9.75 4.00
C ILE A 92 0.83 10.64 5.23
N LYS A 93 1.44 10.09 6.28
CA LYS A 93 1.81 10.82 7.48
C LYS A 93 3.32 10.72 7.69
N THR A 94 4.03 11.82 7.48
CA THR A 94 5.45 11.93 7.79
C THR A 94 5.65 12.60 9.15
N LYS A 95 6.57 12.06 9.96
CA LYS A 95 7.04 12.68 11.21
C LYS A 95 8.43 13.27 11.04
#